data_AF-A0A7S2VKR8-F1
#
_entry.id   AF-A0A7S2VKR8-F1
#
_cell.length_a   1.000
_cell.length_b   1.000
_cell.length_c   1.000
_cell.angle_alpha   90.00
_cell.angle_beta   90.00
_cell.angle_gamma   90.00
#
_symmetry.space_group_name_H-M   'P 1'
#
loop_
_entity.id
_entity.type
_entity.pdbx_description
1 polymer ?
#
loop_
_entity_poly.entity_id
_entity_poly.type
_entity_poly.pdbx_seq_one_letter_code
_entity_poly.pdbx_strand_id
1 'polypeptide(L)'
;AAVPLDCLSLGGEPSALLRQVAIITGGKHHALDPGKAAAEGGPKHPLQDILAPTLLFHFSPGPAVRKELYVTMDDQSLPVVCVCHGEAREIAYVCSYCLAVYCSASRAICSMCRTRFQLDSDADPAARLLDLDPEGLRRISQPS
;
A
#
# COMPACT_ATOMS: atom_id res chain seq x y z
N ALA A 1 -25.74 -4.16 -11.19
CA ALA A 1 -25.52 -4.71 -9.84
C ALA A 1 -24.01 -4.84 -9.62
N ALA A 2 -23.47 -4.34 -8.51
CA ALA A 2 -22.06 -4.53 -8.18
C ALA A 2 -21.87 -5.90 -7.53
N VAL A 3 -20.91 -6.69 -8.03
CA VAL A 3 -20.57 -8.01 -7.47
C VAL A 3 -19.46 -7.81 -6.44
N PRO A 4 -19.65 -8.21 -5.16
CA PRO A 4 -18.61 -8.07 -4.16
C PRO A 4 -17.45 -9.02 -4.44
N LEU A 5 -16.22 -8.57 -4.19
CA LEU A 5 -15.01 -9.37 -4.31
C LEU A 5 -14.44 -9.68 -2.93
N ASP A 6 -14.38 -10.96 -2.60
CA ASP A 6 -13.76 -11.43 -1.37
C ASP A 6 -12.37 -12.00 -1.64
N CYS A 7 -11.41 -11.71 -0.78
CA CYS A 7 -10.02 -12.08 -0.91
C CYS A 7 -9.54 -12.79 0.36
N LEU A 8 -8.98 -13.99 0.21
CA LEU A 8 -8.29 -14.71 1.28
C LEU A 8 -6.80 -14.77 0.94
N SER A 9 -5.96 -14.13 1.74
CA SER A 9 -4.50 -14.22 1.63
C SER A 9 -3.98 -15.33 2.56
N LEU A 10 -3.20 -16.27 2.01
CA LEU A 10 -2.59 -17.38 2.76
C LEU A 10 -1.07 -17.19 2.83
N GLY A 11 -0.55 -17.08 4.06
CA GLY A 11 0.87 -16.82 4.33
C GLY A 11 1.31 -15.40 3.95
N GLY A 12 2.60 -15.10 4.18
CA GLY A 12 3.28 -13.89 3.70
C GLY A 12 2.66 -12.56 4.14
N GLU A 13 3.04 -11.48 3.45
CA GLU A 13 2.41 -10.17 3.63
C GLU A 13 1.16 -10.04 2.75
N PRO A 14 0.00 -9.63 3.31
CA PRO A 14 -1.23 -9.48 2.55
C PRO A 14 -1.15 -8.34 1.54
N SER A 15 -1.74 -8.54 0.36
CA SER A 15 -1.74 -7.52 -0.69
C SER A 15 -2.63 -6.32 -0.34
N ALA A 16 -2.02 -5.14 -0.26
CA ALA A 16 -2.74 -3.88 -0.08
C ALA A 16 -3.73 -3.60 -1.24
N LEU A 17 -3.37 -4.00 -2.47
CA LEU A 17 -4.24 -3.83 -3.64
C LEU A 17 -5.49 -4.72 -3.55
N LEU A 18 -5.33 -6.00 -3.24
CA LEU A 18 -6.49 -6.90 -3.09
C LEU A 18 -7.41 -6.47 -1.95
N ARG A 19 -6.83 -5.94 -0.87
CA ARG A 19 -7.60 -5.33 0.22
C ARG A 19 -8.42 -4.13 -0.26
N GLN A 20 -7.80 -3.20 -0.98
CA GLN A 20 -8.49 -2.03 -1.52
C GLN A 20 -9.61 -2.43 -2.50
N VAL A 21 -9.38 -3.43 -3.36
CA VAL A 21 -10.40 -3.98 -4.25
C VAL A 21 -11.58 -4.57 -3.47
N ALA A 22 -11.31 -5.35 -2.43
CA ALA A 22 -12.37 -5.93 -1.60
C ALA A 22 -13.23 -4.84 -0.95
N ILE A 23 -12.60 -3.80 -0.37
CA ILE A 23 -13.31 -2.67 0.25
C ILE A 23 -14.16 -1.91 -0.76
N ILE A 24 -13.61 -1.56 -1.93
CA ILE A 24 -14.32 -0.80 -2.97
C ILE A 24 -15.56 -1.56 -3.49
N THR A 25 -15.46 -2.88 -3.59
CA THR A 25 -16.58 -3.72 -4.05
C THR A 25 -17.57 -4.08 -2.94
N GLY A 26 -17.30 -3.69 -1.70
CA GLY A 26 -18.10 -4.09 -0.53
C GLY A 26 -17.95 -5.57 -0.17
N GLY A 27 -16.87 -6.21 -0.61
CA GLY A 27 -16.46 -7.54 -0.19
C GLY A 27 -15.56 -7.50 1.06
N LYS A 28 -14.88 -8.61 1.33
CA LYS A 28 -14.03 -8.81 2.51
C LYS A 28 -12.63 -9.23 2.13
N HIS A 29 -11.63 -8.72 2.85
CA HIS A 29 -10.26 -9.19 2.75
C HIS A 29 -9.85 -9.84 4.07
N HIS A 30 -9.44 -11.11 4.05
CA HIS A 30 -8.98 -11.83 5.22
C HIS A 30 -7.58 -12.38 4.98
N ALA A 31 -6.68 -12.26 5.95
CA ALA A 31 -5.31 -12.76 5.83
C ALA A 31 -5.02 -13.76 6.94
N LEU A 32 -4.58 -14.96 6.55
CA LEU A 32 -4.17 -16.01 7.47
C LEU A 32 -2.67 -16.23 7.32
N ASP A 33 -1.92 -16.02 8.40
CA ASP A 33 -0.50 -16.39 8.46
C ASP A 33 -0.32 -17.54 9.48
N PRO A 34 -0.39 -18.81 9.02
CA PRO A 34 -0.20 -19.96 9.90
C PRO A 34 1.22 -20.05 10.47
N GLY A 35 2.21 -19.39 9.83
CA GLY A 35 3.59 -19.34 10.30
C GLY A 35 3.77 -18.42 11.50
N LYS A 36 3.13 -17.24 11.49
CA LYS A 36 3.14 -16.30 12.63
C LYS A 36 2.43 -16.86 13.87
N ALA A 37 1.28 -17.52 13.69
CA ALA A 37 0.55 -18.14 14.80
C ALA A 37 1.38 -19.20 15.55
N ALA A 38 2.26 -19.92 14.85
CA ALA A 38 3.19 -20.88 15.44
C ALA A 38 4.41 -20.23 16.12
N ALA A 39 4.79 -19.01 15.71
CA ALA A 39 5.91 -18.24 16.28
C ALA A 39 5.52 -17.50 17.57
N GLU A 40 4.26 -17.08 17.72
CA GLU A 40 3.73 -16.38 18.90
C GLU A 40 3.38 -17.31 20.09
N GLY A 41 3.85 -18.56 20.07
CA GLY A 41 3.60 -19.54 21.14
C GLY A 41 2.18 -20.11 21.15
N GLY A 42 1.40 -19.86 20.11
CA GLY A 42 0.05 -20.39 19.95
C GLY A 42 0.03 -21.90 19.63
N PRO A 43 -1.09 -22.58 19.88
CA PRO A 43 -1.26 -23.98 19.51
C PRO A 43 -1.06 -24.15 18.00
N LYS A 44 -0.18 -25.09 17.62
CA LYS A 44 0.07 -25.48 16.22
C LYS A 44 -1.12 -26.27 15.69
N HIS A 45 -2.23 -25.59 15.43
CA HIS A 45 -3.34 -26.20 14.72
C HIS A 45 -2.93 -26.44 13.27
N PRO A 46 -3.22 -27.62 12.70
CA PRO A 46 -3.01 -27.86 11.28
C PRO A 46 -3.84 -26.84 10.48
N LEU A 47 -3.32 -26.43 9.32
CA LEU A 47 -3.93 -25.38 8.48
C LEU A 47 -5.43 -25.60 8.24
N GLN A 48 -5.84 -26.86 8.07
CA GLN A 48 -7.23 -27.25 7.86
C GLN A 48 -8.17 -26.84 9.00
N ASP A 49 -7.70 -26.91 10.25
CA ASP A 49 -8.50 -26.59 11.45
C ASP A 49 -8.74 -25.07 11.58
N ILE A 50 -7.90 -24.26 10.93
CA ILE A 50 -8.04 -22.80 10.88
C ILE A 50 -8.79 -22.37 9.61
N LEU A 51 -8.45 -22.99 8.48
CA LEU A 51 -8.98 -22.64 7.18
C LEU A 51 -10.48 -22.96 7.07
N ALA A 52 -10.89 -24.15 7.52
CA ALA A 52 -12.29 -24.56 7.45
C ALA A 52 -13.24 -23.61 8.19
N PRO A 53 -13.04 -23.26 9.48
CA PRO A 53 -13.88 -22.28 10.15
C PRO A 53 -13.77 -20.89 9.51
N THR A 54 -12.59 -20.49 9.03
CA THR A 54 -12.44 -19.20 8.33
C THR A 54 -13.34 -19.13 7.09
N LEU A 55 -13.29 -20.14 6.22
CA LEU A 55 -14.12 -20.21 5.02
C LEU A 55 -15.61 -20.25 5.38
N LEU A 56 -15.97 -21.05 6.40
CA LEU A 56 -17.36 -21.20 6.83
C LEU A 56 -17.96 -19.90 7.37
N PHE A 57 -17.25 -19.16 8.20
CA PHE A 57 -17.80 -17.96 8.86
C PHE A 57 -17.60 -16.68 8.05
N HIS A 58 -16.54 -16.58 7.23
CA HIS A 58 -16.22 -15.33 6.52
C HIS A 58 -16.71 -15.32 5.07
N PHE A 59 -16.66 -16.47 4.37
CA PHE A 59 -16.86 -16.54 2.92
C PHE A 59 -18.16 -17.26 2.52
N SER A 60 -18.66 -18.21 3.32
CA SER A 60 -19.94 -18.90 3.06
C SER A 60 -21.18 -17.98 3.12
N PRO A 61 -21.30 -17.02 4.07
CA PRO A 61 -22.49 -16.19 4.16
C PRO A 61 -22.63 -15.28 2.94
N GLY A 62 -23.83 -15.22 2.36
CA GLY A 62 -24.14 -14.29 1.28
C GLY A 62 -24.04 -12.82 1.72
N PRO A 63 -23.83 -11.86 0.80
CA PRO A 63 -23.58 -10.45 1.13
C PRO A 63 -24.65 -9.80 2.02
N ALA A 64 -25.92 -10.19 1.85
CA ALA A 64 -27.02 -9.69 2.68
C ALA A 64 -26.92 -10.15 4.14
N VAL A 65 -26.55 -11.41 4.37
CA VAL A 65 -26.44 -12.02 5.71
C VAL A 65 -25.23 -11.51 6.47
N ARG A 66 -24.17 -11.08 5.76
CA ARG A 66 -22.94 -10.56 6.38
C ARG A 66 -23.15 -9.31 7.22
N LYS A 67 -24.21 -8.53 6.97
CA LYS A 67 -24.55 -7.33 7.75
C LYS A 67 -25.16 -7.65 9.11
N GLU A 68 -25.83 -8.80 9.21
CA GLU A 68 -26.46 -9.29 10.44
C GLU A 68 -25.49 -10.10 11.30
N LEU A 69 -24.45 -10.66 10.67
CA LEU A 69 -23.36 -11.30 11.39
C LEU A 69 -22.46 -10.23 12.01
N TYR A 70 -22.21 -10.33 13.31
CA TYR A 70 -21.29 -9.46 14.06
C TYR A 70 -19.83 -9.76 13.68
N VAL A 71 -19.48 -9.55 12.41
CA VAL A 71 -18.12 -9.66 11.92
C VAL A 71 -17.45 -8.31 12.13
N THR A 72 -16.25 -8.30 12.70
CA THR A 72 -15.46 -7.09 12.93
C THR A 72 -15.37 -6.26 11.64
N MET A 73 -15.73 -4.98 11.73
CA MET A 73 -15.56 -4.05 10.62
C MET A 73 -14.06 -3.85 10.39
N ASP A 74 -13.65 -3.89 9.12
CA ASP A 74 -12.26 -3.74 8.73
C ASP A 74 -11.98 -2.24 8.53
N ASP A 75 -11.93 -1.48 9.63
CA ASP A 75 -11.69 -0.03 9.67
C ASP A 75 -10.21 0.32 9.37
N GLN A 76 -9.64 -0.30 8.35
CA GLN A 76 -8.24 -0.09 7.97
C GLN A 76 -8.13 1.01 6.91
N SER A 77 -7.06 1.80 7.00
CA SER A 77 -6.74 2.83 6.02
C SER A 77 -6.53 2.22 4.63
N LEU A 78 -6.89 2.98 3.58
CA LEU A 78 -6.64 2.65 2.18
C LEU A 78 -5.36 3.37 1.74
N PRO A 79 -4.16 2.80 1.94
CA PRO A 79 -2.92 3.47 1.59
C PRO A 79 -2.80 3.61 0.08
N VAL A 80 -2.10 4.66 -0.35
CA VAL A 80 -1.84 4.87 -1.77
C VAL A 80 -0.61 4.04 -2.18
N VAL A 81 -0.68 3.36 -3.32
CA VAL A 81 0.44 2.56 -3.82
C VAL A 81 1.27 3.38 -4.79
N CYS A 82 2.58 3.47 -4.54
CA CYS A 82 3.48 4.22 -5.42
C CYS A 82 3.87 3.42 -6.67
N VAL A 83 4.01 4.10 -7.81
CA VAL A 83 4.43 3.47 -9.08
C VAL A 83 5.93 3.15 -9.09
N CYS A 84 6.72 3.68 -8.14
CA CYS A 84 8.15 3.38 -8.02
C CYS A 84 8.42 1.95 -7.58
N HIS A 85 7.77 1.52 -6.50
CA HIS A 85 8.10 0.29 -5.79
C HIS A 85 6.90 -0.66 -5.66
N GLY A 86 5.68 -0.19 -5.98
CA GLY A 86 4.46 -0.99 -5.78
C GLY A 86 4.09 -1.14 -4.31
N GLU A 87 4.63 -0.30 -3.43
CA GLU A 87 4.40 -0.35 -1.99
C GLU A 87 3.36 0.67 -1.54
N ALA A 88 2.59 0.28 -0.53
CA ALA A 88 1.64 1.11 0.18
C ALA A 88 2.35 2.23 0.96
N ARG A 89 1.85 3.46 0.83
CA ARG A 89 2.34 4.66 1.50
C ARG A 89 1.18 5.47 2.08
N GLU A 90 1.38 5.99 3.28
CA GLU A 90 0.43 6.91 3.93
C GLU A 90 0.57 8.34 3.40
N ILE A 91 1.82 8.76 3.11
CA ILE A 91 2.14 10.04 2.48
C ILE A 91 2.84 9.76 1.15
N ALA A 92 2.39 10.43 0.09
CA ALA A 92 2.94 10.27 -1.25
C ALA A 92 2.84 11.58 -2.05
N TYR A 93 3.63 11.65 -3.14
CA TYR A 93 3.70 12.79 -4.06
C TYR A 93 2.99 12.44 -5.36
N VAL A 94 2.30 13.42 -5.97
CA VAL A 94 1.49 13.19 -7.17
C VAL A 94 2.02 14.05 -8.32
N CYS A 95 2.16 13.45 -9.50
CA CYS A 95 2.43 14.22 -10.72
C CYS A 95 1.20 15.08 -11.07
N SER A 96 1.37 16.40 -11.14
CA SER A 96 0.31 17.35 -11.48
C SER A 96 -0.30 17.17 -12.87
N TYR A 97 0.38 16.48 -13.78
CA TYR A 97 -0.10 16.25 -15.14
C TYR A 97 -0.83 14.90 -15.30
N CYS A 98 -0.20 13.79 -14.91
CA CYS A 98 -0.73 12.44 -15.16
C CYS A 98 -1.25 11.71 -13.91
N LEU A 99 -1.22 12.36 -12.75
CA LEU A 99 -1.66 11.81 -11.46
C LEU A 99 -0.91 10.55 -10.99
N ALA A 100 0.25 10.25 -11.58
CA ALA A 100 1.12 9.19 -11.11
C ALA A 100 1.61 9.48 -9.69
N VAL A 101 1.60 8.44 -8.83
CA VAL A 101 1.93 8.54 -7.41
C VAL A 101 3.35 8.05 -7.12
N TYR A 102 4.10 8.80 -6.34
CA TYR A 102 5.51 8.57 -6.03
C TYR A 102 5.78 8.58 -4.51
N CYS A 103 6.77 7.81 -4.08
CA CYS A 103 7.17 7.72 -2.67
C CYS A 103 8.04 8.90 -2.19
N SER A 104 8.66 9.66 -3.11
CA SER A 104 9.54 10.79 -2.78
C SER A 104 9.42 11.90 -3.83
N ALA A 105 9.71 13.14 -3.42
CA ALA A 105 9.81 14.30 -4.30
C ALA A 105 11.16 14.40 -5.05
N SER A 106 12.11 13.51 -4.78
CA SER A 106 13.49 13.57 -5.30
C SER A 106 13.63 13.35 -6.81
N ARG A 107 12.53 13.13 -7.54
CA ARG A 107 12.58 12.97 -9.00
C ARG A 107 12.42 14.32 -9.67
N ALA A 108 13.28 14.66 -10.63
CA ALA A 108 13.11 15.86 -11.45
C ALA A 108 12.13 15.65 -12.62
N ILE A 109 11.87 14.40 -13.03
CA ILE A 109 11.08 14.06 -14.22
C ILE A 109 10.11 12.91 -13.91
N CYS A 110 8.86 13.05 -14.35
CA CYS A 110 7.85 11.99 -14.27
C CYS A 110 8.22 10.79 -15.17
N SER A 111 8.25 9.59 -14.58
CA SER A 111 8.50 8.35 -15.32
C SER A 111 7.38 7.96 -16.30
N MET A 112 6.15 8.44 -16.08
CA MET A 112 4.98 8.07 -16.87
C MET A 112 4.74 9.03 -18.03
N CYS A 113 4.76 10.35 -17.78
CA CYS A 113 4.43 11.37 -18.79
C CYS A 113 5.61 12.27 -19.20
N ARG A 114 6.80 12.10 -18.60
CA ARG A 114 8.02 12.89 -18.86
C ARG A 114 7.93 14.38 -18.54
N THR A 115 6.87 14.84 -17.86
CA THR A 115 6.80 16.21 -17.33
C THR A 115 7.92 16.46 -16.32
N ARG A 116 8.57 17.62 -16.41
CA ARG A 116 9.57 18.09 -15.44
C ARG A 116 8.88 18.65 -14.20
N PHE A 117 9.31 18.25 -13.02
CA PHE A 117 8.80 18.80 -11.77
C PHE A 117 9.54 20.11 -11.46
N GLN A 118 8.78 21.14 -11.08
CA GLN A 118 9.36 22.36 -10.51
C GLN A 118 9.55 22.08 -9.02
N LEU A 119 10.81 21.89 -8.61
CA LEU A 119 11.16 21.75 -7.20
C LEU A 119 11.15 23.15 -6.59
N ASP A 120 10.15 23.43 -5.76
CA ASP A 120 10.10 24.67 -4.99
C ASP A 120 11.25 24.68 -3.98
N SER A 121 12.06 25.73 -4.03
CA SER A 121 13.36 25.91 -3.34
C SER A 121 13.33 25.83 -1.81
N ASP A 122 12.13 25.71 -1.21
CA ASP A 122 11.90 25.73 0.24
C ASP A 122 11.62 24.34 0.85
N ALA A 123 11.51 23.29 0.03
CA ALA A 123 11.31 21.92 0.49
C ALA A 123 12.64 21.14 0.48
N ASP A 124 13.28 21.08 1.64
CA ASP A 124 14.40 20.20 2.04
C ASP A 124 15.78 20.46 1.37
N PRO A 125 16.76 21.04 2.10
CA PRO A 125 18.11 21.31 1.59
C PRO A 125 18.92 20.05 1.25
N ALA A 126 18.54 18.86 1.73
CA ALA A 126 19.25 17.62 1.43
C ALA A 126 19.09 17.17 -0.03
N ALA A 127 18.01 17.58 -0.71
CA ALA A 127 17.80 17.28 -2.13
C ALA A 127 18.76 18.05 -3.05
N ARG A 128 19.31 19.20 -2.61
CA ARG A 128 20.18 20.06 -3.44
C ARG A 128 21.55 19.46 -3.72
N LEU A 129 22.06 18.56 -2.88
CA LEU A 129 23.44 18.06 -3.00
C LEU A 129 23.60 16.93 -4.03
N LEU A 130 22.52 16.22 -4.35
CA LEU A 130 22.57 15.09 -5.28
C LEU A 130 22.35 15.49 -6.74
N ASP A 131 21.81 16.70 -6.98
CA ASP A 131 21.49 17.22 -8.32
C ASP A 131 22.51 18.23 -8.88
N LEU A 132 23.59 18.53 -8.13
CA LEU A 132 24.62 19.47 -8.60
C LEU A 132 25.69 18.73 -9.42
N ASP A 133 25.80 19.11 -10.70
CA ASP A 133 26.98 18.83 -11.51
C ASP A 133 28.26 19.30 -10.78
N PRO A 134 29.45 18.69 -11.05
CA PRO A 134 30.70 19.01 -10.36
C PRO A 134 31.09 20.51 -10.43
N GLU A 135 30.60 21.23 -11.44
CA GLU A 135 30.78 22.68 -11.58
C GLU A 135 29.93 23.49 -10.60
N GLY A 136 28.77 22.96 -10.20
CA GLY A 136 27.87 23.56 -9.20
C GLY A 136 28.42 23.46 -7.77
N LEU A 137 29.09 22.36 -7.44
CA LEU A 137 29.78 22.17 -6.16
C LEU A 137 30.93 23.16 -5.95
N ARG A 138 31.68 23.47 -7.03
CA ARG A 138 32.81 24.43 -6.98
C ARG A 138 32.38 25.87 -6.71
N ARG A 139 31.17 26.25 -7.11
CA ARG A 139 30.62 27.60 -6.88
C ARG A 139 30.18 27.82 -5.43
N ILE A 140 29.87 26.76 -4.71
CA ILE A 140 29.47 26.82 -3.30
C ILE A 140 30.71 26.84 -2.38
N SER A 141 31.85 26.30 -2.84
CA SER A 141 33.09 26.21 -2.07
C SER A 141 33.98 27.46 -2.10
N GLN A 142 33.62 28.52 -2.83
CA GLN A 142 34.41 29.76 -2.83
C GLN A 142 33.70 30.83 -1.98
N PRO A 143 34.29 31.27 -0.86
CA PRO A 143 33.77 32.40 -0.11
C PRO A 143 34.00 33.70 -0.92
N SER A 144 32.97 34.54 -0.95
CA SER A 144 33.00 35.91 -1.50
C SER A 144 34.02 36.79 -0.81
#